data_AF-A0A2S7VSL5-F1
#
_entry.id   AF-A0A2S7VSL5-F1
#
_cell.length_a   1.000
_cell.length_b   1.000
_cell.length_c   1.000
_cell.angle_alpha   90.00
_cell.angle_beta   90.00
_cell.angle_gamma   90.00
#
_symmetry.space_group_name_H-M   'P 1'
#
loop_
_entity.id
_entity.type
_entity.pdbx_description
1 polymer ?
#
loop_
_entity_poly.entity_id
_entity_poly.type
_entity_poly.pdbx_seq_one_letter_code
_entity_poly.pdbx_strand_id
1 'polypeptide(L)'
;MKRRTFLKNVAGAAFVPSQLLASQDNTPSSFPVSIMQAGRSVTSGDLHLIGGELPADIHGHVFFSEGIPLEPDHLSPNGRGALTRLDFSPSKVSFLRKMIDTPSAIMQQHISYGYDSFKLLGGMAYYSPTMGFVNYCNTAPNYLGDNRFALSYEGGVPYEFDALSLDLITPIGHYDEWQSSLPPWMSPFIPDKWLFPQVRTTGHPYFDLESDECFTINYGGNISNTGTKNGFIRLLKWDKHSPLQGWNIIGRNGKPAFIAATAHSLGVTRHHILVFETAAQVEPLRMLGISSVYAQQHRTPTWIIRKKDLNPGRDYVVADYLELDFDTSDIMCNYDDHENEITLYGQYLGAMDKSEPQYTRDKRLFGGRTPSQLAGYPAAPIDVGGLVRARIQVQSQSARQINEDFRLIRDNQLFWDMNDPAYRGHFQFPEQFEHIYWAAVGYRKDHVIKRVAEAYEHYPNRRFTNDSLPQADQPSALVHMDCLSMNLADAYQFPSDCVMRTPQFMARPNSTSQDDGYIFTAVVRSHPTYGIGNGKEIWIFDAQNLAQGPLAILGHPQLNFATTNHALWVAEIGPRPADAYKANVGDFFSSRLSSHRSAIQDVIQQHILPRFG
;
A
#
# COMPACT_ATOMS: atom_id res chain seq x y z
N MET A 1 64.26 -22.56 54.42
CA MET A 1 63.91 -21.81 55.67
C MET A 1 62.63 -21.02 55.39
N LYS A 2 61.47 -21.38 55.99
CA LYS A 2 60.70 -20.64 57.05
C LYS A 2 60.51 -19.13 56.74
N ARG A 3 59.37 -18.43 56.83
CA ARG A 3 57.98 -18.57 57.35
C ARG A 3 57.20 -17.35 56.78
N ARG A 4 55.98 -17.48 56.26
CA ARG A 4 54.66 -17.12 56.88
C ARG A 4 54.53 -15.73 57.55
N THR A 5 53.60 -14.93 56.97
CA THR A 5 52.61 -13.98 57.57
C THR A 5 53.11 -12.66 58.20
N PHE A 6 52.48 -11.47 58.07
CA PHE A 6 51.03 -11.16 58.07
C PHE A 6 50.72 -9.68 57.68
N LEU A 7 49.58 -9.48 56.98
CA LEU A 7 48.60 -8.36 56.98
C LEU A 7 48.95 -6.88 56.68
N LYS A 8 48.34 -6.30 55.61
CA LYS A 8 47.12 -5.45 55.61
C LYS A 8 47.10 -4.50 54.39
N ASN A 9 46.19 -4.74 53.42
CA ASN A 9 45.09 -3.83 53.06
C ASN A 9 44.41 -4.29 51.76
N VAL A 10 43.12 -4.56 51.91
CA VAL A 10 42.14 -4.92 50.88
C VAL A 10 41.35 -3.66 50.55
N ALA A 11 41.19 -3.35 49.27
CA ALA A 11 39.95 -2.83 48.68
C ALA A 11 40.10 -2.86 47.16
N GLY A 12 39.52 -3.90 46.55
CA GLY A 12 39.51 -4.08 45.10
C GLY A 12 38.53 -3.11 44.43
N ALA A 13 38.99 -2.45 43.38
CA ALA A 13 38.11 -1.84 42.39
C ALA A 13 37.51 -2.99 41.56
N ALA A 14 36.23 -3.28 41.79
CA ALA A 14 35.46 -4.15 40.93
C ALA A 14 35.29 -3.46 39.57
N PHE A 15 35.69 -4.15 38.50
CA PHE A 15 35.25 -3.84 37.15
C PHE A 15 33.73 -3.97 37.10
N VAL A 16 33.02 -2.84 37.03
CA VAL A 16 31.61 -2.81 36.66
C VAL A 16 31.56 -2.85 35.13
N PRO A 17 30.95 -3.88 34.50
CA PRO A 17 30.72 -3.86 33.07
C PRO A 17 29.78 -2.71 32.75
N SER A 18 30.13 -1.90 31.76
CA SER A 18 29.33 -0.78 31.21
C SER A 18 28.01 -1.21 30.53
N GLN A 19 27.51 -2.42 30.82
CA GLN A 19 26.22 -2.94 30.35
C GLN A 19 25.04 -2.66 31.29
N LEU A 20 25.24 -1.90 32.37
CA LEU A 20 24.18 -1.54 33.31
C LEU A 20 24.17 -0.03 33.51
N LEU A 21 23.60 0.68 32.54
CA LEU A 21 22.90 1.97 32.65
C LEU A 21 22.43 2.39 31.24
N ALA A 22 21.83 1.47 30.48
CA ALA A 22 20.82 1.89 29.52
C ALA A 22 19.61 2.27 30.38
N SER A 23 19.34 3.56 30.52
CA SER A 23 18.08 4.01 31.10
C SER A 23 16.97 3.31 30.33
N GLN A 24 16.23 2.43 31.01
CA GLN A 24 14.89 2.08 30.56
C GLN A 24 14.11 3.38 30.62
N ASP A 25 14.04 4.10 29.50
CA ASP A 25 13.02 5.12 29.30
C ASP A 25 11.68 4.38 29.39
N ASN A 26 11.13 4.34 30.60
CA ASN A 26 9.84 3.75 30.92
C ASN A 26 8.69 4.70 30.55
N THR A 27 8.94 5.71 29.72
CA THR A 27 7.91 6.60 29.20
C THR A 27 7.02 5.77 28.27
N PRO A 28 5.73 5.58 28.59
CA PRO A 28 4.85 4.80 27.73
C PRO A 28 4.79 5.42 26.34
N SER A 29 4.96 4.61 25.30
CA SER A 29 4.78 5.08 23.92
C SER A 29 3.37 5.65 23.76
N SER A 30 3.28 6.81 23.10
CA SER A 30 2.00 7.43 22.75
C SER A 30 1.37 6.81 21.49
N PHE A 31 2.03 5.82 20.88
CA PHE A 31 1.58 5.19 19.65
C PHE A 31 0.25 4.43 19.84
N PRO A 32 -0.73 4.64 18.94
CA PRO A 32 -2.05 4.03 19.04
C PRO A 32 -2.04 2.56 18.63
N VAL A 33 -1.80 1.67 19.59
CA VAL A 33 -1.81 0.21 19.37
C VAL A 33 -3.13 -0.28 18.75
N SER A 34 -4.24 0.43 18.97
CA SER A 34 -5.53 0.12 18.35
C SER A 34 -5.49 0.11 16.82
N ILE A 35 -4.49 0.72 16.15
CA ILE A 35 -4.30 0.61 14.69
C ILE A 35 -4.13 -0.83 14.22
N MET A 36 -3.64 -1.72 15.08
CA MET A 36 -3.46 -3.15 14.78
C MET A 36 -4.76 -3.96 14.97
N GLN A 37 -5.89 -3.31 15.27
CA GLN A 37 -7.13 -3.97 15.66
C GLN A 37 -8.34 -3.34 14.97
N ALA A 38 -9.29 -4.20 14.62
CA ALA A 38 -10.57 -3.78 14.05
C ALA A 38 -11.65 -4.84 14.32
N GLY A 39 -12.91 -4.41 14.24
CA GLY A 39 -14.06 -5.32 14.24
C GLY A 39 -14.11 -6.13 12.94
N ARG A 40 -14.66 -7.35 13.00
CA ARG A 40 -14.87 -8.20 11.80
C ARG A 40 -16.34 -8.32 11.41
N SER A 41 -17.24 -7.77 12.21
CA SER A 41 -18.67 -7.70 11.91
C SER A 41 -18.97 -6.47 11.04
N VAL A 42 -20.08 -6.55 10.30
CA VAL A 42 -20.63 -5.38 9.60
C VAL A 42 -21.03 -4.33 10.63
N THR A 43 -20.64 -3.07 10.39
CA THR A 43 -21.07 -1.94 11.21
C THR A 43 -21.53 -0.78 10.34
N SER A 44 -22.47 0.00 10.85
CA SER A 44 -22.98 1.18 10.17
C SER A 44 -23.51 2.17 11.20
N GLY A 45 -23.59 3.44 10.84
CA GLY A 45 -24.21 4.45 11.69
C GLY A 45 -23.92 5.85 11.21
N ASP A 46 -24.28 6.81 12.05
CA ASP A 46 -24.08 8.23 11.79
C ASP A 46 -22.84 8.69 12.55
N LEU A 47 -21.89 9.32 11.86
CA LEU A 47 -20.71 9.85 12.54
C LEU A 47 -21.12 11.07 13.37
N HIS A 48 -20.59 11.12 14.59
CA HIS A 48 -20.75 12.25 15.48
C HIS A 48 -19.71 13.31 15.14
N LEU A 49 -20.13 14.57 15.05
CA LEU A 49 -19.21 15.71 15.02
C LEU A 49 -18.60 15.88 16.41
N ILE A 50 -17.32 15.53 16.54
CA ILE A 50 -16.55 15.58 17.79
C ILE A 50 -15.95 16.97 17.99
N GLY A 51 -15.49 17.61 16.92
CA GLY A 51 -14.91 18.95 16.96
C GLY A 51 -15.01 19.67 15.62
N GLY A 52 -14.99 21.00 15.68
CA GLY A 52 -15.13 21.87 14.50
C GLY A 52 -16.57 21.94 13.98
N GLU A 53 -16.71 22.25 12.68
CA GLU A 53 -17.98 22.38 11.97
C GLU A 53 -17.91 21.68 10.61
N LEU A 54 -18.94 20.90 10.29
CA LEU A 54 -19.02 20.26 8.98
C LEU A 54 -19.31 21.32 7.90
N PRO A 55 -18.52 21.40 6.82
CA PRO A 55 -18.75 22.41 5.79
C PRO A 55 -20.11 22.26 5.10
N ALA A 56 -20.77 23.38 4.82
CA ALA A 56 -22.15 23.40 4.32
C ALA A 56 -22.33 22.87 2.88
N ASP A 57 -21.25 22.70 2.14
CA ASP A 57 -21.21 22.20 0.76
C ASP A 57 -20.43 20.88 0.61
N ILE A 58 -20.05 20.24 1.72
CA ILE A 58 -19.42 18.91 1.68
C ILE A 58 -20.42 17.88 1.14
N HIS A 59 -19.95 17.02 0.23
CA HIS A 59 -20.78 16.02 -0.42
C HIS A 59 -19.95 14.83 -0.93
N GLY A 60 -20.67 13.84 -1.45
CA GLY A 60 -20.11 12.66 -2.10
C GLY A 60 -19.77 11.55 -1.13
N HIS A 61 -18.99 10.59 -1.63
CA HIS A 61 -18.78 9.32 -0.99
C HIS A 61 -17.28 9.00 -0.94
N VAL A 62 -16.77 8.68 0.24
CA VAL A 62 -15.39 8.21 0.40
C VAL A 62 -15.40 6.71 0.67
N PHE A 63 -14.66 5.95 -0.12
CA PHE A 63 -14.36 4.54 0.13
C PHE A 63 -12.91 4.44 0.58
N PHE A 64 -12.62 3.73 1.67
CA PHE A 64 -11.25 3.45 2.06
C PHE A 64 -11.06 2.01 2.52
N SER A 65 -9.96 1.42 2.10
CA SER A 65 -9.57 0.05 2.43
C SER A 65 -8.69 0.01 3.68
N GLU A 66 -8.66 -1.15 4.32
CA GLU A 66 -7.81 -1.42 5.47
C GLU A 66 -7.29 -2.85 5.48
N GLY A 67 -6.15 -3.06 6.12
CA GLY A 67 -5.59 -4.37 6.41
C GLY A 67 -5.62 -4.67 7.91
N ILE A 68 -6.28 -5.77 8.28
CA ILE A 68 -6.40 -6.22 9.66
C ILE A 68 -5.45 -7.40 9.89
N PRO A 69 -4.40 -7.26 10.71
CA PRO A 69 -3.54 -8.40 11.05
C PRO A 69 -4.38 -9.46 11.80
N LEU A 70 -4.24 -10.71 11.38
CA LEU A 70 -5.03 -11.84 11.91
C LEU A 70 -4.35 -12.53 13.10
N GLU A 71 -3.03 -12.42 13.18
CA GLU A 71 -2.17 -12.95 14.23
C GLU A 71 -0.91 -12.07 14.34
N PRO A 72 -0.13 -12.15 15.43
CA PRO A 72 1.15 -11.45 15.52
C PRO A 72 2.04 -11.72 14.31
N ASP A 73 2.89 -10.76 13.95
CA ASP A 73 3.82 -10.84 12.81
C ASP A 73 3.17 -10.72 11.42
N HIS A 74 1.84 -10.72 11.31
CA HIS A 74 1.14 -10.46 10.05
C HIS A 74 1.24 -8.97 9.69
N LEU A 75 1.91 -8.66 8.57
CA LEU A 75 2.09 -7.30 8.07
C LEU A 75 0.74 -6.59 7.90
N SER A 76 0.51 -5.52 8.67
CA SER A 76 -0.81 -4.89 8.76
C SER A 76 -1.32 -4.26 7.45
N PRO A 77 -0.52 -3.55 6.63
CA PRO A 77 -0.97 -3.14 5.29
C PRO A 77 -1.43 -4.30 4.40
N ASN A 78 -0.92 -5.52 4.62
CA ASN A 78 -1.31 -6.73 3.88
C ASN A 78 -2.34 -7.60 4.62
N GLY A 79 -3.00 -7.04 5.64
CA GLY A 79 -3.92 -7.75 6.50
C GLY A 79 -5.23 -8.18 5.82
N ARG A 80 -6.10 -8.83 6.59
CA ARG A 80 -7.46 -9.15 6.16
C ARG A 80 -8.20 -7.88 5.75
N GLY A 81 -8.65 -7.84 4.49
CA GLY A 81 -9.33 -6.68 3.92
C GLY A 81 -10.70 -6.37 4.52
N ALA A 82 -10.94 -5.08 4.78
CA ALA A 82 -12.26 -4.50 4.98
C ALA A 82 -12.37 -3.19 4.18
N LEU A 83 -13.59 -2.80 3.85
CA LEU A 83 -13.94 -1.59 3.11
C LEU A 83 -14.92 -0.78 3.95
N THR A 84 -14.62 0.51 4.12
CA THR A 84 -15.53 1.47 4.73
C THR A 84 -15.97 2.48 3.68
N ARG A 85 -17.27 2.72 3.57
CA ARG A 85 -17.86 3.83 2.83
C ARG A 85 -18.37 4.88 3.81
N LEU A 86 -18.06 6.14 3.54
CA LEU A 86 -18.63 7.31 4.19
C LEU A 86 -19.50 8.06 3.19
N ASP A 87 -20.70 8.44 3.61
CA ASP A 87 -21.66 9.21 2.80
C ASP A 87 -21.75 10.61 3.39
N PHE A 88 -21.27 11.63 2.67
CA PHE A 88 -21.23 13.02 3.12
C PHE A 88 -22.43 13.81 2.62
N SER A 89 -23.06 14.52 3.55
CA SER A 89 -24.02 15.58 3.26
C SER A 89 -23.81 16.74 4.24
N PRO A 90 -24.26 17.96 3.93
CA PRO A 90 -24.09 19.12 4.81
C PRO A 90 -24.67 18.94 6.21
N SER A 91 -25.72 18.12 6.35
CA SER A 91 -26.40 17.88 7.63
C SER A 91 -25.86 16.68 8.40
N LYS A 92 -25.16 15.76 7.74
CA LYS A 92 -24.94 14.41 8.25
C LYS A 92 -23.85 13.68 7.48
N VAL A 93 -23.03 12.91 8.20
CA VAL A 93 -22.14 11.91 7.61
C VAL A 93 -22.51 10.55 8.16
N SER A 94 -22.79 9.56 7.30
CA SER A 94 -23.01 8.17 7.70
C SER A 94 -21.91 7.26 7.20
N PHE A 95 -21.79 6.07 7.79
CA PHE A 95 -20.84 5.06 7.33
C PHE A 95 -21.47 3.67 7.22
N LEU A 96 -20.89 2.86 6.33
CA LEU A 96 -21.06 1.42 6.24
C LEU A 96 -19.68 0.77 6.14
N ARG A 97 -19.41 -0.25 6.94
CA ARG A 97 -18.15 -0.99 6.93
C ARG A 97 -18.41 -2.49 6.82
N LYS A 98 -17.72 -3.15 5.90
CA LYS A 98 -17.82 -4.60 5.65
C LYS A 98 -16.47 -5.24 5.39
N MET A 99 -16.36 -6.52 5.70
CA MET A 99 -15.19 -7.33 5.31
C MET A 99 -15.17 -7.55 3.80
N ILE A 100 -14.00 -7.55 3.18
CA ILE A 100 -13.83 -7.82 1.74
C ILE A 100 -13.77 -9.33 1.54
N ASP A 101 -14.89 -9.98 1.27
CA ASP A 101 -14.99 -11.45 1.20
C ASP A 101 -14.67 -12.00 -0.20
N THR A 102 -13.39 -12.04 -0.58
CA THR A 102 -12.97 -12.80 -1.77
C THR A 102 -13.22 -14.30 -1.58
N PRO A 103 -13.35 -15.11 -2.65
CA PRO A 103 -13.48 -16.56 -2.54
C PRO A 103 -12.40 -17.21 -1.66
N SER A 104 -11.15 -16.75 -1.76
CA SER A 104 -10.03 -17.25 -0.96
C SER A 104 -10.12 -16.85 0.53
N ALA A 105 -10.60 -15.64 0.82
CA ALA A 105 -10.79 -15.18 2.19
C ALA A 105 -11.98 -15.87 2.87
N ILE A 106 -13.06 -16.10 2.13
CA ILE A 106 -14.17 -16.96 2.57
C ILE A 106 -13.62 -18.36 2.89
N MET A 107 -12.86 -18.97 1.97
CA MET A 107 -12.28 -20.29 2.21
C MET A 107 -11.42 -20.33 3.48
N GLN A 108 -10.58 -19.32 3.70
CA GLN A 108 -9.74 -19.21 4.89
C GLN A 108 -10.56 -19.13 6.19
N GLN A 109 -11.69 -18.41 6.19
CA GLN A 109 -12.55 -18.29 7.37
C GLN A 109 -13.17 -19.64 7.77
N HIS A 110 -13.46 -20.50 6.79
CA HIS A 110 -14.15 -21.78 7.02
C HIS A 110 -13.20 -22.98 7.20
N ILE A 111 -11.99 -22.93 6.62
CA ILE A 111 -11.02 -24.04 6.65
C ILE A 111 -9.79 -23.69 7.51
N SER A 112 -9.82 -24.11 8.78
CA SER A 112 -8.80 -23.77 9.79
C SER A 112 -7.92 -24.93 10.25
N TYR A 113 -8.13 -26.15 9.75
CA TYR A 113 -7.45 -27.36 10.20
C TYR A 113 -6.76 -28.15 9.08
N GLY A 114 -5.82 -29.01 9.48
CA GLY A 114 -5.14 -29.95 8.59
C GLY A 114 -4.28 -29.28 7.51
N TYR A 115 -3.94 -30.07 6.47
CA TYR A 115 -3.15 -29.63 5.32
C TYR A 115 -3.86 -28.64 4.41
N ASP A 116 -5.16 -28.47 4.58
CA ASP A 116 -5.97 -27.53 3.79
C ASP A 116 -5.95 -26.13 4.41
N SER A 117 -5.68 -26.00 5.71
CA SER A 117 -5.64 -24.68 6.38
C SER A 117 -4.59 -23.74 5.78
N PHE A 118 -4.97 -22.48 5.62
CA PHE A 118 -4.03 -21.44 5.22
C PHE A 118 -3.14 -21.03 6.40
N LYS A 119 -1.83 -20.97 6.15
CA LYS A 119 -0.83 -20.55 7.14
C LYS A 119 -0.10 -19.30 6.68
N LEU A 120 0.19 -18.42 7.63
CA LEU A 120 0.98 -17.22 7.40
C LEU A 120 2.42 -17.60 7.06
N LEU A 121 2.89 -17.19 5.88
CA LEU A 121 4.26 -17.36 5.41
C LEU A 121 5.04 -16.06 5.58
N GLY A 122 6.01 -16.09 6.50
CA GLY A 122 6.95 -14.99 6.69
C GLY A 122 6.30 -13.66 7.07
N GLY A 123 5.10 -13.67 7.67
CA GLY A 123 4.36 -12.45 8.01
C GLY A 123 3.67 -11.77 6.81
N MET A 124 3.82 -12.28 5.60
CA MET A 124 3.39 -11.56 4.38
C MET A 124 2.13 -12.14 3.75
N ALA A 125 2.05 -13.44 3.53
CA ALA A 125 0.96 -14.04 2.75
C ALA A 125 0.43 -15.30 3.41
N TYR A 126 -0.86 -15.57 3.24
CA TYR A 126 -1.47 -16.83 3.67
C TYR A 126 -1.49 -17.85 2.54
N TYR A 127 -1.03 -19.06 2.84
CA TYR A 127 -0.86 -20.13 1.85
C TYR A 127 -1.40 -21.46 2.36
N SER A 128 -2.07 -22.20 1.48
CA SER A 128 -2.50 -23.58 1.64
C SER A 128 -1.85 -24.45 0.57
N PRO A 129 -1.11 -25.52 0.93
CA PRO A 129 -0.53 -26.44 -0.06
C PRO A 129 -1.54 -27.07 -1.03
N THR A 130 -2.81 -27.16 -0.65
CA THR A 130 -3.84 -27.82 -1.46
C THR A 130 -4.72 -26.85 -2.23
N MET A 131 -4.74 -25.56 -1.87
CA MET A 131 -5.64 -24.57 -2.44
C MET A 131 -4.97 -23.33 -3.02
N GLY A 132 -3.73 -23.01 -2.63
CA GLY A 132 -2.98 -21.84 -3.10
C GLY A 132 -2.98 -20.69 -2.09
N PHE A 133 -3.15 -19.44 -2.54
CA PHE A 133 -2.88 -18.24 -1.75
C PHE A 133 -4.14 -17.41 -1.47
N VAL A 134 -4.15 -16.69 -0.34
CA VAL A 134 -5.25 -15.77 -0.01
C VAL A 134 -5.04 -14.42 -0.68
N ASN A 135 -6.10 -13.96 -1.34
CA ASN A 135 -6.24 -12.62 -1.89
C ASN A 135 -7.17 -11.81 -0.97
N TYR A 136 -6.66 -10.76 -0.32
CA TYR A 136 -7.47 -9.91 0.56
C TYR A 136 -8.09 -8.69 -0.13
N CYS A 137 -7.70 -8.35 -1.37
CA CYS A 137 -8.19 -7.19 -2.12
C CYS A 137 -8.24 -5.89 -1.28
N ASN A 138 -7.19 -5.61 -0.48
CA ASN A 138 -7.22 -4.57 0.55
C ASN A 138 -6.35 -3.34 0.24
N THR A 139 -5.76 -3.22 -0.96
CA THR A 139 -4.85 -2.12 -1.28
C THR A 139 -5.61 -0.85 -1.62
N ALA A 140 -6.25 -0.75 -2.79
CA ALA A 140 -6.91 0.49 -3.21
C ALA A 140 -8.32 0.26 -3.79
N PRO A 141 -9.31 1.09 -3.39
CA PRO A 141 -10.55 1.25 -4.15
C PRO A 141 -10.31 2.11 -5.40
N ASN A 142 -10.98 1.76 -6.49
CA ASN A 142 -10.85 2.38 -7.81
C ASN A 142 -12.23 2.60 -8.41
N TYR A 143 -12.43 3.71 -9.12
CA TYR A 143 -13.64 3.97 -9.89
C TYR A 143 -13.40 3.66 -11.36
N LEU A 144 -14.28 2.87 -11.98
CA LEU A 144 -14.15 2.41 -13.36
C LEU A 144 -15.03 3.22 -14.34
N GLY A 145 -15.78 4.21 -13.84
CA GLY A 145 -16.88 4.84 -14.56
C GLY A 145 -18.19 4.05 -14.47
N ASP A 146 -19.30 4.69 -14.81
CA ASP A 146 -20.62 4.06 -14.93
C ASP A 146 -21.05 3.24 -13.68
N ASN A 147 -20.86 3.81 -12.49
CA ASN A 147 -21.15 3.16 -11.20
C ASN A 147 -20.47 1.79 -10.98
N ARG A 148 -19.36 1.52 -11.67
CA ARG A 148 -18.53 0.33 -11.45
C ARG A 148 -17.30 0.69 -10.65
N PHE A 149 -16.97 -0.14 -9.67
CA PHE A 149 -15.87 0.08 -8.74
C PHE A 149 -15.06 -1.19 -8.59
N ALA A 150 -13.76 -1.06 -8.31
CA ALA A 150 -12.88 -2.20 -8.09
C ALA A 150 -11.94 -2.03 -6.90
N LEU A 151 -11.54 -3.15 -6.31
CA LEU A 151 -10.52 -3.25 -5.29
C LEU A 151 -9.28 -3.94 -5.87
N SER A 152 -8.13 -3.29 -5.79
CA SER A 152 -6.84 -3.81 -6.20
C SER A 152 -6.09 -4.43 -5.02
N TYR A 153 -5.14 -5.32 -5.35
CA TYR A 153 -4.20 -5.90 -4.41
C TYR A 153 -3.00 -6.47 -5.15
N GLU A 154 -1.79 -6.09 -4.76
CA GLU A 154 -0.56 -6.43 -5.48
C GLU A 154 -0.27 -7.93 -5.48
N GLY A 155 -0.80 -8.65 -4.49
CA GLY A 155 -0.66 -10.11 -4.35
C GLY A 155 -1.85 -10.91 -4.89
N GLY A 156 -2.70 -10.33 -5.76
CA GLY A 156 -3.84 -11.05 -6.30
C GLY A 156 -4.54 -10.37 -7.48
N VAL A 157 -5.61 -11.02 -7.94
CA VAL A 157 -6.50 -10.51 -8.99
C VAL A 157 -7.41 -9.42 -8.40
N PRO A 158 -7.58 -8.25 -9.06
CA PRO A 158 -8.54 -7.24 -8.63
C PRO A 158 -10.00 -7.72 -8.70
N TYR A 159 -10.89 -7.13 -7.90
CA TYR A 159 -12.31 -7.48 -7.85
C TYR A 159 -13.21 -6.26 -7.99
N GLU A 160 -14.25 -6.35 -8.80
CA GLU A 160 -15.35 -5.39 -8.75
C GLU A 160 -16.17 -5.55 -7.46
N PHE A 161 -16.69 -4.44 -6.96
CA PHE A 161 -17.64 -4.40 -5.84
C PHE A 161 -18.81 -3.47 -6.12
N ASP A 162 -19.94 -3.71 -5.47
CA ASP A 162 -21.10 -2.83 -5.51
C ASP A 162 -20.96 -1.70 -4.49
N ALA A 163 -21.03 -0.46 -4.96
CA ALA A 163 -20.83 0.71 -4.10
C ALA A 163 -21.93 0.90 -3.05
N LEU A 164 -23.13 0.36 -3.26
CA LEU A 164 -24.26 0.51 -2.34
C LEU A 164 -24.19 -0.48 -1.18
N SER A 165 -23.82 -1.74 -1.45
CA SER A 165 -23.78 -2.84 -0.49
C SER A 165 -22.38 -3.18 0.02
N LEU A 166 -21.32 -2.74 -0.66
CA LEU A 166 -19.91 -3.14 -0.48
C LEU A 166 -19.62 -4.63 -0.69
N ASP A 167 -20.54 -5.38 -1.31
CA ASP A 167 -20.30 -6.78 -1.67
C ASP A 167 -19.45 -6.88 -2.94
N LEU A 168 -18.52 -7.83 -2.95
CA LEU A 168 -17.76 -8.18 -4.16
C LEU A 168 -18.69 -8.84 -5.19
N ILE A 169 -18.45 -8.53 -6.46
CA ILE A 169 -19.30 -8.97 -7.58
C ILE A 169 -18.59 -9.98 -8.47
N THR A 170 -17.41 -9.64 -9.00
CA THR A 170 -16.67 -10.47 -9.95
C THR A 170 -15.19 -10.09 -9.92
N PRO A 171 -14.25 -11.01 -10.16
CA PRO A 171 -12.89 -10.60 -10.47
C PRO A 171 -12.83 -9.82 -11.79
N ILE A 172 -11.82 -8.96 -11.94
CA ILE A 172 -11.45 -8.36 -13.22
C ILE A 172 -10.65 -9.40 -14.00
N GLY A 173 -11.20 -9.87 -15.12
CA GLY A 173 -10.69 -11.03 -15.86
C GLY A 173 -10.96 -12.36 -15.13
N HIS A 174 -11.13 -13.42 -15.91
CA HIS A 174 -11.15 -14.79 -15.42
C HIS A 174 -9.75 -15.21 -14.93
N TYR A 175 -9.66 -16.12 -13.96
CA TYR A 175 -8.38 -16.53 -13.36
C TYR A 175 -7.37 -17.06 -14.38
N ASP A 176 -7.84 -17.71 -15.44
CA ASP A 176 -6.99 -18.28 -16.49
C ASP A 176 -6.39 -17.21 -17.45
N GLU A 177 -6.86 -15.97 -17.38
CA GLU A 177 -6.30 -14.84 -18.13
C GLU A 177 -5.02 -14.30 -17.46
N TRP A 178 -4.87 -14.58 -16.15
CA TRP A 178 -3.72 -14.20 -15.34
C TRP A 178 -2.65 -15.29 -15.35
N GLN A 179 -1.40 -14.87 -15.51
CA GLN A 179 -0.26 -15.78 -15.38
C GLN A 179 0.19 -15.85 -13.91
N SER A 180 0.42 -17.08 -13.44
CA SER A 180 0.99 -17.33 -12.12
C SER A 180 2.33 -16.60 -11.97
N SER A 181 2.52 -15.94 -10.83
CA SER A 181 3.77 -15.23 -10.55
C SER A 181 4.87 -16.16 -10.03
N LEU A 182 4.56 -17.44 -9.75
CA LEU A 182 5.54 -18.40 -9.27
C LEU A 182 6.55 -18.77 -10.36
N PRO A 183 7.81 -19.05 -10.00
CA PRO A 183 8.82 -19.49 -10.97
C PRO A 183 8.42 -20.80 -11.67
N PRO A 184 8.76 -20.98 -12.96
CA PRO A 184 8.39 -22.19 -13.71
C PRO A 184 8.93 -23.50 -13.13
N TRP A 185 10.05 -23.45 -12.39
CA TRP A 185 10.60 -24.65 -11.75
C TRP A 185 9.70 -25.18 -10.63
N MET A 186 8.80 -24.35 -10.10
CA MET A 186 7.80 -24.76 -9.11
C MET A 186 6.59 -25.44 -9.74
N SER A 187 6.32 -25.23 -11.05
CA SER A 187 5.12 -25.74 -11.72
C SER A 187 4.85 -27.24 -11.51
N PRO A 188 5.86 -28.15 -11.56
CA PRO A 188 5.62 -29.58 -11.30
C PRO A 188 5.13 -29.90 -9.87
N PHE A 189 5.27 -28.98 -8.93
CA PHE A 189 4.84 -29.12 -7.54
C PHE A 189 3.53 -28.41 -7.23
N ILE A 190 2.95 -27.69 -8.21
CA ILE A 190 1.67 -27.00 -8.08
C ILE A 190 0.56 -27.98 -8.49
N PRO A 191 -0.35 -28.36 -7.59
CA PRO A 191 -1.50 -29.18 -7.93
C PRO A 191 -2.44 -28.48 -8.91
N ASP A 192 -2.86 -29.16 -9.98
CA ASP A 192 -3.85 -28.66 -10.96
C ASP A 192 -5.20 -28.28 -10.32
N LYS A 193 -5.48 -28.87 -9.15
CA LYS A 193 -6.67 -28.58 -8.34
C LYS A 193 -6.60 -27.27 -7.56
N TRP A 194 -5.50 -26.50 -7.62
CA TRP A 194 -5.46 -25.22 -6.91
C TRP A 194 -6.61 -24.31 -7.32
N LEU A 195 -7.23 -23.69 -6.32
CA LEU A 195 -8.36 -22.79 -6.49
C LEU A 195 -7.91 -21.33 -6.55
N PHE A 196 -6.77 -21.02 -5.93
CA PHE A 196 -6.31 -19.64 -5.73
C PHE A 196 -4.84 -19.51 -6.18
N PRO A 197 -4.58 -19.34 -7.48
CA PRO A 197 -3.22 -19.16 -7.97
C PRO A 197 -2.59 -17.89 -7.39
N GLN A 198 -1.26 -17.90 -7.20
CA GLN A 198 -0.55 -16.67 -6.85
C GLN A 198 -0.44 -15.80 -8.10
N VAL A 199 -1.16 -14.69 -8.11
CA VAL A 199 -1.07 -13.65 -9.13
C VAL A 199 -0.41 -12.43 -8.49
N ARG A 200 0.42 -11.72 -9.24
CA ARG A 200 0.98 -10.43 -8.84
C ARG A 200 0.55 -9.35 -9.83
N THR A 201 0.06 -8.25 -9.30
CA THR A 201 -0.48 -7.09 -10.05
C THR A 201 -0.02 -5.77 -9.41
N THR A 202 -0.38 -4.64 -10.00
CA THR A 202 -0.14 -3.32 -9.41
C THR A 202 -1.22 -2.96 -8.39
N GLY A 203 -0.84 -2.21 -7.35
CA GLY A 203 -1.78 -1.61 -6.40
C GLY A 203 -2.62 -0.52 -7.06
N HIS A 204 -2.08 0.15 -8.08
CA HIS A 204 -2.68 1.31 -8.74
C HIS A 204 -2.89 1.05 -10.24
N PRO A 205 -3.87 0.21 -10.62
CA PRO A 205 -4.28 0.11 -12.01
C PRO A 205 -4.80 1.47 -12.50
N TYR A 206 -4.60 1.76 -13.78
CA TYR A 206 -5.05 3.00 -14.39
C TYR A 206 -6.42 2.80 -15.01
N PHE A 207 -7.37 3.64 -14.62
CA PHE A 207 -8.74 3.68 -15.16
C PHE A 207 -9.07 5.13 -15.53
N ASP A 208 -8.91 5.47 -16.81
CA ASP A 208 -9.26 6.82 -17.27
C ASP A 208 -10.74 6.92 -17.59
N LEU A 209 -11.37 7.97 -17.09
CA LEU A 209 -12.78 8.25 -17.38
C LEU A 209 -12.96 9.03 -18.68
N GLU A 210 -11.94 9.75 -19.15
CA GLU A 210 -12.03 10.54 -20.37
C GLU A 210 -11.74 9.71 -21.62
N SER A 211 -10.61 8.99 -21.64
CA SER A 211 -10.24 8.14 -22.76
C SER A 211 -10.80 6.71 -22.70
N ASP A 212 -11.47 6.37 -21.59
CA ASP A 212 -11.98 5.02 -21.27
C ASP A 212 -10.90 3.92 -21.21
N GLU A 213 -9.62 4.32 -21.11
CA GLU A 213 -8.50 3.38 -21.13
C GLU A 213 -8.30 2.74 -19.75
N CYS A 214 -8.29 1.40 -19.73
CA CYS A 214 -8.00 0.63 -18.53
C CYS A 214 -6.71 -0.17 -18.71
N PHE A 215 -5.69 0.12 -17.90
CA PHE A 215 -4.41 -0.59 -17.91
C PHE A 215 -4.06 -1.15 -16.54
N THR A 216 -3.51 -2.36 -16.53
CA THR A 216 -2.90 -2.99 -15.36
C THR A 216 -1.73 -3.86 -15.81
N ILE A 217 -1.07 -4.53 -14.86
CA ILE A 217 0.04 -5.42 -15.14
C ILE A 217 -0.12 -6.76 -14.44
N ASN A 218 0.57 -7.75 -14.99
CA ASN A 218 0.80 -9.02 -14.32
C ASN A 218 2.28 -9.39 -14.45
N TYR A 219 2.93 -9.76 -13.35
CA TYR A 219 4.37 -10.00 -13.34
C TYR A 219 4.78 -11.13 -12.40
N GLY A 220 5.93 -11.73 -12.66
CA GLY A 220 6.48 -12.82 -11.84
C GLY A 220 7.43 -13.71 -12.61
N GLY A 221 7.52 -14.98 -12.23
CA GLY A 221 8.42 -15.98 -12.85
C GLY A 221 9.84 -15.96 -12.28
N ASN A 222 10.18 -14.95 -11.47
CA ASN A 222 11.43 -14.79 -10.73
C ASN A 222 11.17 -14.69 -9.22
N ILE A 223 12.23 -14.88 -8.44
CA ILE A 223 12.24 -14.65 -6.99
C ILE A 223 13.33 -13.63 -6.72
N SER A 224 12.94 -12.39 -6.37
CA SER A 224 13.90 -11.29 -6.30
C SER A 224 14.75 -11.24 -7.58
N ASN A 225 16.08 -11.13 -7.45
CA ASN A 225 17.02 -11.13 -8.58
C ASN A 225 17.40 -12.52 -9.11
N THR A 226 16.72 -13.60 -8.68
CA THR A 226 17.00 -14.98 -9.11
C THR A 226 15.94 -15.47 -10.10
N GLY A 227 16.37 -16.19 -11.14
CA GLY A 227 15.45 -16.76 -12.14
C GLY A 227 14.95 -15.75 -13.19
N THR A 228 15.62 -14.60 -13.33
CA THR A 228 15.21 -13.47 -14.20
C THR A 228 15.06 -13.84 -15.68
N LYS A 229 15.68 -14.92 -16.17
CA LYS A 229 15.44 -15.45 -17.53
C LYS A 229 14.00 -15.90 -17.77
N ASN A 230 13.31 -16.27 -16.70
CA ASN A 230 11.89 -16.64 -16.70
C ASN A 230 11.01 -15.54 -16.13
N GLY A 231 11.61 -14.41 -15.72
CA GLY A 231 10.88 -13.24 -15.25
C GLY A 231 10.06 -12.65 -16.39
N PHE A 232 8.87 -12.16 -16.05
CA PHE A 232 8.00 -11.50 -17.01
C PHE A 232 7.32 -10.29 -16.38
N ILE A 233 6.99 -9.32 -17.24
CA ILE A 233 5.96 -8.31 -17.02
C ILE A 233 5.04 -8.36 -18.23
N ARG A 234 3.74 -8.50 -17.99
CA ARG A 234 2.68 -8.39 -18.98
C ARG A 234 1.94 -7.09 -18.74
N LEU A 235 1.90 -6.22 -19.75
CA LEU A 235 0.97 -5.10 -19.79
C LEU A 235 -0.40 -5.64 -20.20
N LEU A 236 -1.45 -5.33 -19.45
CA LEU A 236 -2.81 -5.77 -19.71
C LEU A 236 -3.69 -4.55 -19.97
N LYS A 237 -4.42 -4.57 -21.08
CA LYS A 237 -5.47 -3.60 -21.42
C LYS A 237 -6.83 -4.26 -21.28
N TRP A 238 -7.79 -3.52 -20.74
CA TRP A 238 -9.17 -3.98 -20.60
C TRP A 238 -10.14 -2.98 -21.22
N ASP A 239 -11.13 -3.47 -21.94
CA ASP A 239 -12.24 -2.69 -22.48
C ASP A 239 -13.47 -2.73 -21.55
N LYS A 240 -13.36 -3.35 -20.37
CA LYS A 240 -14.44 -3.53 -19.39
C LYS A 240 -15.59 -4.44 -19.82
N HIS A 241 -15.47 -5.14 -20.96
CA HIS A 241 -16.50 -5.99 -21.56
C HIS A 241 -16.00 -7.37 -22.01
N SER A 242 -14.77 -7.44 -22.50
CA SER A 242 -14.12 -8.62 -23.08
C SER A 242 -13.03 -9.15 -22.16
N PRO A 243 -12.45 -10.33 -22.46
CA PRO A 243 -11.22 -10.79 -21.84
C PRO A 243 -10.07 -9.77 -21.97
N LEU A 244 -9.16 -9.79 -21.00
CA LEU A 244 -7.96 -8.98 -20.93
C LEU A 244 -7.07 -9.23 -22.14
N GLN A 245 -6.67 -8.15 -22.79
CA GLN A 245 -5.67 -8.17 -23.83
C GLN A 245 -4.29 -7.91 -23.24
N GLY A 246 -3.29 -8.75 -23.56
CA GLY A 246 -1.99 -8.66 -22.91
C GLY A 246 -0.79 -8.72 -23.85
N TRP A 247 0.27 -7.99 -23.48
CA TRP A 247 1.57 -8.01 -24.15
C TRP A 247 2.68 -8.26 -23.13
N ASN A 248 3.51 -9.28 -23.36
CA ASN A 248 4.78 -9.44 -22.66
C ASN A 248 5.70 -8.26 -23.00
N ILE A 249 6.28 -7.64 -21.98
CA ILE A 249 7.23 -6.54 -22.16
C ILE A 249 8.61 -7.12 -22.42
N ILE A 250 9.20 -6.74 -23.54
CA ILE A 250 10.57 -7.11 -23.93
C ILE A 250 11.40 -5.84 -24.02
N GLY A 251 12.58 -5.84 -23.40
CA GLY A 251 13.50 -4.71 -23.53
C GLY A 251 14.06 -4.57 -24.94
N ARG A 252 14.54 -3.38 -25.30
CA ARG A 252 15.30 -3.12 -26.55
C ARG A 252 16.45 -4.10 -26.80
N ASN A 253 17.01 -4.69 -25.74
CA ASN A 253 18.05 -5.70 -25.79
C ASN A 253 17.55 -7.13 -26.14
N GLY A 254 16.25 -7.30 -26.40
CA GLY A 254 15.61 -8.57 -26.72
C GLY A 254 15.34 -9.49 -25.51
N LYS A 255 15.59 -9.02 -24.27
CA LYS A 255 15.36 -9.81 -23.06
C LYS A 255 13.99 -9.51 -22.44
N PRO A 256 13.35 -10.48 -21.78
CA PRO A 256 12.15 -10.24 -21.00
C PRO A 256 12.37 -9.18 -19.93
N ALA A 257 11.40 -8.27 -19.79
CA ALA A 257 11.32 -7.42 -18.63
C ALA A 257 10.93 -8.24 -17.39
N PHE A 258 11.42 -7.85 -16.23
CA PHE A 258 11.07 -8.46 -14.96
C PHE A 258 11.07 -7.40 -13.85
N ILE A 259 10.46 -7.74 -12.71
CA ILE A 259 10.45 -6.94 -11.50
C ILE A 259 11.06 -7.79 -10.38
N ALA A 260 12.13 -7.32 -9.74
CA ALA A 260 12.75 -8.05 -8.62
C ALA A 260 11.98 -7.82 -7.31
N ALA A 261 11.58 -6.58 -7.03
CA ALA A 261 10.76 -6.23 -5.87
C ALA A 261 9.25 -6.32 -6.18
N THR A 262 8.57 -5.18 -6.15
CA THR A 262 7.13 -4.99 -6.35
C THR A 262 6.92 -3.85 -7.34
N ALA A 263 5.81 -3.86 -8.08
CA ALA A 263 5.36 -2.72 -8.86
C ALA A 263 4.08 -2.16 -8.25
N HIS A 264 4.22 -1.20 -7.34
CA HIS A 264 3.10 -0.61 -6.60
C HIS A 264 2.26 0.31 -7.49
N SER A 265 2.92 1.19 -8.25
CA SER A 265 2.30 2.24 -9.08
C SER A 265 2.48 2.03 -10.58
N LEU A 266 1.53 2.49 -11.39
CA LEU A 266 1.60 2.59 -12.84
C LEU A 266 1.52 4.07 -13.27
N GLY A 267 2.36 4.48 -14.22
CA GLY A 267 2.25 5.80 -14.86
C GLY A 267 1.60 5.67 -16.23
N VAL A 268 0.65 6.54 -16.56
CA VAL A 268 0.02 6.57 -17.89
C VAL A 268 -0.10 8.01 -18.35
N THR A 269 0.41 8.28 -19.55
CA THR A 269 0.34 9.59 -20.19
C THR A 269 -0.47 9.48 -21.48
N ARG A 270 -0.60 10.57 -22.24
CA ARG A 270 -1.26 10.55 -23.55
C ARG A 270 -0.63 9.55 -24.52
N HIS A 271 0.70 9.42 -24.51
CA HIS A 271 1.40 8.58 -25.48
C HIS A 271 2.22 7.42 -24.88
N HIS A 272 2.39 7.36 -23.56
CA HIS A 272 3.25 6.39 -22.89
C HIS A 272 2.58 5.69 -21.69
N ILE A 273 3.14 4.54 -21.33
CA ILE A 273 2.84 3.78 -20.11
C ILE A 273 4.16 3.46 -19.42
N LEU A 274 4.23 3.69 -18.12
CA LEU A 274 5.40 3.47 -17.27
C LEU A 274 5.09 2.41 -16.23
N VAL A 275 5.94 1.39 -16.13
CA VAL A 275 5.92 0.39 -15.06
C VAL A 275 7.10 0.62 -14.16
N PHE A 276 6.84 0.96 -12.89
CA PHE A 276 7.86 1.24 -11.89
C PHE A 276 8.10 0.01 -11.01
N GLU A 277 9.35 -0.38 -10.84
CA GLU A 277 9.75 -1.25 -9.74
C GLU A 277 10.00 -0.37 -8.51
N THR A 278 9.10 -0.47 -7.54
CA THR A 278 9.04 0.37 -6.36
C THR A 278 9.72 -0.28 -5.16
N ALA A 279 10.13 0.54 -4.20
CA ALA A 279 10.87 0.14 -3.01
C ALA A 279 9.98 -0.55 -1.95
N ALA A 280 9.52 -1.74 -2.30
CA ALA A 280 8.87 -2.71 -1.42
C ALA A 280 9.45 -4.11 -1.68
N GLN A 281 10.49 -4.51 -0.93
CA GLN A 281 11.21 -5.77 -1.20
C GLN A 281 10.38 -6.96 -0.77
N VAL A 282 10.64 -8.08 -1.43
CA VAL A 282 10.13 -9.39 -1.02
C VAL A 282 11.34 -10.27 -0.75
N GLU A 283 11.75 -10.42 0.52
CA GLU A 283 12.85 -11.32 0.85
C GLU A 283 12.37 -12.78 0.85
N PRO A 284 12.92 -13.63 -0.02
CA PRO A 284 12.45 -15.02 -0.13
C PRO A 284 12.74 -15.83 1.14
N LEU A 285 13.84 -15.52 1.83
CA LEU A 285 14.22 -16.16 3.08
C LEU A 285 13.25 -15.86 4.22
N ARG A 286 12.49 -14.75 4.13
CA ARG A 286 11.43 -14.41 5.08
C ARG A 286 10.32 -15.44 5.06
N MET A 287 9.96 -15.96 3.89
CA MET A 287 8.98 -17.04 3.76
C MET A 287 9.44 -18.35 4.45
N LEU A 288 10.74 -18.50 4.69
CA LEU A 288 11.35 -19.59 5.45
C LEU A 288 11.56 -19.25 6.95
N GLY A 289 11.07 -18.10 7.41
CA GLY A 289 11.19 -17.63 8.80
C GLY A 289 12.49 -16.90 9.14
N ILE A 290 13.32 -16.55 8.15
CA ILE A 290 14.56 -15.81 8.37
C ILE A 290 14.30 -14.32 8.16
N SER A 291 14.41 -13.54 9.23
CA SER A 291 14.12 -12.09 9.25
C SER A 291 15.31 -11.21 8.82
N SER A 292 16.13 -11.65 7.87
CA SER A 292 17.22 -10.84 7.32
C SER A 292 16.65 -9.70 6.47
N VAL A 293 17.21 -8.50 6.59
CA VAL A 293 16.82 -7.33 5.80
C VAL A 293 17.89 -7.07 4.76
N TYR A 294 17.47 -6.89 3.51
CA TYR A 294 18.32 -6.32 2.48
C TYR A 294 17.86 -4.90 2.24
N ALA A 295 18.76 -3.93 2.44
CA ALA A 295 18.41 -2.55 2.13
C ALA A 295 17.99 -2.43 0.66
N GLN A 296 17.00 -1.58 0.43
CA GLN A 296 16.59 -1.19 -0.90
C GLN A 296 17.77 -0.61 -1.68
N GLN A 297 17.58 -0.44 -2.99
CA GLN A 297 18.53 0.31 -3.79
C GLN A 297 18.02 1.73 -3.93
N HIS A 298 18.94 2.70 -3.99
CA HIS A 298 18.60 4.10 -4.20
C HIS A 298 18.36 4.36 -5.70
N ARG A 299 17.34 3.71 -6.24
CA ARG A 299 16.92 3.81 -7.64
C ARG A 299 15.52 3.25 -7.83
N THR A 300 14.85 3.69 -8.90
CA THR A 300 13.55 3.16 -9.32
C THR A 300 13.66 2.68 -10.77
N PRO A 301 13.85 1.36 -11.00
CA PRO A 301 13.78 0.77 -12.33
C PRO A 301 12.43 1.06 -12.98
N THR A 302 12.44 1.51 -14.23
CA THR A 302 11.27 1.99 -14.96
C THR A 302 11.27 1.44 -16.37
N TRP A 303 10.20 0.74 -16.73
CA TRP A 303 9.94 0.30 -18.11
C TRP A 303 8.99 1.27 -18.80
N ILE A 304 9.36 1.77 -19.98
CA ILE A 304 8.62 2.80 -20.70
C ILE A 304 8.13 2.23 -22.03
N ILE A 305 6.82 2.19 -22.18
CA ILE A 305 6.09 1.60 -23.31
C ILE A 305 5.43 2.74 -24.07
N ARG A 306 5.49 2.71 -25.41
CA ARG A 306 4.74 3.65 -26.25
C ARG A 306 3.39 3.03 -26.59
N LYS A 307 2.30 3.77 -26.37
CA LYS A 307 0.94 3.28 -26.67
C LYS A 307 0.77 2.92 -28.15
N LYS A 308 1.40 3.67 -29.06
CA LYS A 308 1.36 3.40 -30.51
C LYS A 308 1.98 2.06 -30.93
N ASP A 309 2.81 1.47 -30.08
CA ASP A 309 3.48 0.19 -30.36
C ASP A 309 2.64 -1.02 -29.89
N LEU A 310 1.50 -0.78 -29.22
CA LEU A 310 0.55 -1.81 -28.78
C LEU A 310 -0.23 -2.36 -29.99
N ASN A 311 0.30 -3.41 -30.60
CA ASN A 311 -0.32 -4.09 -31.73
C ASN A 311 -1.15 -5.30 -31.25
N PRO A 312 -2.47 -5.32 -31.45
CA PRO A 312 -3.33 -6.44 -31.08
C PRO A 312 -2.95 -7.81 -31.67
N GLY A 313 -2.26 -7.83 -32.81
CA GLY A 313 -1.79 -9.05 -33.47
C GLY A 313 -0.46 -9.61 -32.93
N ARG A 314 0.08 -9.03 -31.85
CA ARG A 314 1.30 -9.49 -31.18
C ARG A 314 1.02 -9.77 -29.72
N ASP A 315 1.76 -10.71 -29.15
CA ASP A 315 1.75 -11.09 -27.74
C ASP A 315 2.86 -10.40 -26.92
N TYR A 316 3.61 -9.48 -27.53
CA TYR A 316 4.66 -8.71 -26.89
C TYR A 316 4.71 -7.25 -27.36
N VAL A 317 5.33 -6.40 -26.54
CA VAL A 317 5.66 -5.00 -26.85
C VAL A 317 7.10 -4.70 -26.45
N VAL A 318 7.79 -3.87 -27.24
CA VAL A 318 9.16 -3.45 -26.93
C VAL A 318 9.10 -2.20 -26.03
N ALA A 319 9.88 -2.20 -24.95
CA ALA A 319 9.98 -1.09 -24.01
C ALA A 319 11.43 -0.60 -23.85
N ASP A 320 11.56 0.68 -23.52
CA ASP A 320 12.82 1.22 -23.00
C ASP A 320 12.93 0.96 -21.50
N TYR A 321 14.17 0.87 -21.01
CA TYR A 321 14.48 0.70 -19.60
C TYR A 321 15.32 1.89 -19.12
N LEU A 322 14.94 2.46 -17.99
CA LEU A 322 15.64 3.55 -17.31
C LEU A 322 15.63 3.26 -15.81
N GLU A 323 16.70 3.60 -15.11
CA GLU A 323 16.71 3.65 -13.65
C GLU A 323 16.69 5.10 -13.22
N LEU A 324 15.64 5.52 -12.52
CA LEU A 324 15.57 6.84 -11.91
C LEU A 324 16.46 6.88 -10.68
N ASP A 325 17.18 7.97 -10.46
CA ASP A 325 18.19 8.11 -9.40
C ASP A 325 17.60 8.45 -8.01
N PHE A 326 16.47 7.84 -7.67
CA PHE A 326 15.81 7.96 -6.36
C PHE A 326 14.92 6.75 -6.09
N ASP A 327 14.63 6.50 -4.81
CA ASP A 327 13.72 5.46 -4.31
C ASP A 327 12.32 6.01 -4.03
N THR A 328 11.29 5.30 -4.50
CA THR A 328 9.88 5.66 -4.30
C THR A 328 8.97 4.42 -4.16
N SER A 329 7.74 4.63 -3.67
CA SER A 329 6.64 3.65 -3.74
C SER A 329 5.44 4.21 -4.49
N ASP A 330 4.94 5.35 -4.04
CA ASP A 330 3.88 6.09 -4.74
C ASP A 330 4.47 7.14 -5.67
N ILE A 331 4.17 7.00 -6.96
CA ILE A 331 4.63 7.88 -8.02
C ILE A 331 3.54 8.07 -9.07
N MET A 332 3.37 9.31 -9.51
CA MET A 332 2.39 9.74 -10.50
C MET A 332 3.07 10.49 -11.64
N CYS A 333 2.35 10.69 -12.74
CA CYS A 333 2.84 11.46 -13.88
C CYS A 333 1.77 12.43 -14.37
N ASN A 334 2.21 13.56 -14.94
CA ASN A 334 1.33 14.36 -15.80
C ASN A 334 0.77 13.47 -16.92
N TYR A 335 -0.50 13.66 -17.26
CA TYR A 335 -1.06 13.02 -18.44
C TYR A 335 -0.48 13.62 -19.72
N ASP A 336 -0.20 14.93 -19.73
CA ASP A 336 0.53 15.56 -20.82
C ASP A 336 1.98 15.08 -20.84
N ASP A 337 2.39 14.63 -22.02
CA ASP A 337 3.75 14.24 -22.37
C ASP A 337 4.19 14.88 -23.69
N HIS A 338 3.74 16.11 -23.96
CA HIS A 338 4.15 16.94 -25.08
C HIS A 338 5.68 16.88 -25.30
N GLU A 339 6.09 16.88 -26.56
CA GLU A 339 7.50 16.69 -26.95
C GLU A 339 8.15 15.37 -26.46
N ASN A 340 7.33 14.40 -26.06
CA ASN A 340 7.76 13.13 -25.46
C ASN A 340 8.52 13.34 -24.14
N GLU A 341 8.18 14.39 -23.38
CA GLU A 341 8.74 14.66 -22.06
C GLU A 341 7.72 14.31 -20.97
N ILE A 342 8.01 13.27 -20.18
CA ILE A 342 7.13 12.81 -19.10
C ILE A 342 7.58 13.48 -17.80
N THR A 343 6.68 14.16 -17.11
CA THR A 343 6.93 14.75 -15.78
C THR A 343 6.36 13.84 -14.69
N LEU A 344 7.18 13.49 -13.72
CA LEU A 344 6.86 12.58 -12.62
C LEU A 344 6.90 13.32 -11.28
N TYR A 345 5.99 12.94 -10.38
CA TYR A 345 5.93 13.37 -9.00
C TYR A 345 5.83 12.16 -8.09
N GLY A 346 6.60 12.13 -7.00
CA GLY A 346 6.55 11.00 -6.08
C GLY A 346 7.04 11.34 -4.69
N GLN A 347 6.90 10.38 -3.80
CA GLN A 347 7.61 10.40 -2.53
C GLN A 347 9.07 9.96 -2.72
N TYR A 348 9.96 10.56 -1.95
CA TYR A 348 11.32 10.11 -1.74
C TYR A 348 11.34 9.37 -0.41
N LEU A 349 11.64 8.07 -0.42
CA LEU A 349 11.52 7.26 0.81
C LEU A 349 12.69 7.50 1.76
N GLY A 350 13.93 7.52 1.25
CA GLY A 350 15.12 7.83 2.05
C GLY A 350 15.37 6.78 3.14
N ALA A 351 15.95 5.64 2.76
CA ALA A 351 16.29 4.56 3.69
C ALA A 351 15.09 3.99 4.47
N MET A 352 14.04 3.64 3.73
CA MET A 352 12.81 3.03 4.24
C MET A 352 12.37 1.89 3.32
N ASP A 353 11.78 0.83 3.89
CA ASP A 353 11.06 -0.21 3.14
C ASP A 353 9.62 -0.31 3.64
N LYS A 354 8.65 -0.13 2.74
CA LYS A 354 7.21 -0.20 3.06
C LYS A 354 6.74 -1.62 3.39
N SER A 355 7.49 -2.65 2.96
CA SER A 355 7.13 -4.05 3.18
C SER A 355 7.76 -4.65 4.43
N GLU A 356 8.56 -3.90 5.20
CA GLU A 356 9.31 -4.42 6.34
C GLU A 356 8.50 -4.27 7.64
N PRO A 357 7.93 -5.36 8.20
CA PRO A 357 7.24 -5.31 9.48
C PRO A 357 8.24 -5.32 10.65
N GLN A 358 7.74 -4.95 11.82
CA GLN A 358 8.38 -5.27 13.08
C GLN A 358 7.91 -6.66 13.54
N TYR A 359 8.82 -7.58 13.86
CA TYR A 359 8.47 -8.90 14.35
C TYR A 359 8.41 -8.97 15.87
N THR A 360 7.69 -9.95 16.38
CA THR A 360 7.60 -10.28 17.80
C THR A 360 9.01 -10.48 18.36
N ARG A 361 9.32 -9.72 19.41
CA ARG A 361 10.63 -9.72 20.09
C ARG A 361 11.81 -9.19 19.26
N ASP A 362 11.58 -8.53 18.13
CA ASP A 362 12.63 -7.81 17.42
C ASP A 362 13.37 -6.87 18.39
N LYS A 363 14.69 -6.78 18.25
CA LYS A 363 15.48 -5.82 19.03
C LYS A 363 15.26 -4.43 18.44
N ARG A 364 14.92 -3.46 19.29
CA ARG A 364 14.86 -2.06 18.89
C ARG A 364 16.24 -1.41 18.99
N LEU A 365 16.49 -0.38 18.18
CA LEU A 365 17.78 0.32 18.16
C LEU A 365 18.08 0.98 19.51
N PHE A 366 17.10 1.68 20.09
CA PHE A 366 17.24 2.41 21.36
C PHE A 366 16.95 1.55 22.61
N GLY A 367 16.94 0.23 22.47
CA GLY A 367 16.74 -0.70 23.56
C GLY A 367 15.32 -1.26 23.68
N GLY A 368 15.18 -2.36 24.43
CA GLY A 368 13.92 -3.09 24.53
C GLY A 368 13.64 -3.99 23.32
N ARG A 369 12.40 -4.47 23.24
CA ARG A 369 11.94 -5.41 22.21
C ARG A 369 10.52 -5.09 21.74
N THR A 370 10.22 -5.38 20.48
CA THR A 370 8.87 -5.23 19.93
C THR A 370 7.87 -6.13 20.67
N PRO A 371 6.76 -5.57 21.19
CA PRO A 371 5.73 -6.31 21.89
C PRO A 371 4.82 -6.99 20.87
N SER A 372 4.22 -8.13 21.22
CA SER A 372 3.38 -8.90 20.29
C SER A 372 2.19 -8.11 19.74
N GLN A 373 1.68 -7.13 20.48
CA GLN A 373 0.56 -6.28 20.05
C GLN A 373 0.90 -5.28 18.92
N LEU A 374 2.19 -5.02 18.67
CA LEU A 374 2.67 -4.19 17.57
C LEU A 374 3.35 -5.00 16.47
N ALA A 375 3.52 -6.30 16.68
CA ALA A 375 4.17 -7.16 15.72
C ALA A 375 3.32 -7.26 14.44
N GLY A 376 3.94 -7.00 13.29
CA GLY A 376 3.27 -6.83 12.01
C GLY A 376 3.02 -5.36 11.60
N TYR A 377 3.22 -4.39 12.49
CA TYR A 377 3.22 -2.98 12.07
C TYR A 377 4.51 -2.67 11.29
N PRO A 378 4.50 -1.82 10.24
CA PRO A 378 5.71 -1.41 9.54
C PRO A 378 6.80 -0.87 10.48
N ALA A 379 8.07 -1.16 10.17
CA ALA A 379 9.20 -0.58 10.87
C ALA A 379 9.32 0.93 10.58
N ALA A 380 9.77 1.71 11.56
CA ALA A 380 10.02 3.13 11.35
C ALA A 380 11.17 3.35 10.33
N PRO A 381 11.12 4.45 9.57
CA PRO A 381 12.18 4.80 8.62
C PRO A 381 13.51 5.08 9.33
N ILE A 382 14.62 4.89 8.61
CA ILE A 382 15.99 5.05 9.12
C ILE A 382 16.63 6.39 8.66
N ASP A 383 15.88 7.19 7.90
CA ASP A 383 16.20 8.57 7.56
C ASP A 383 14.89 9.33 7.24
N VAL A 384 14.99 10.65 7.07
CA VAL A 384 13.83 11.45 6.65
C VAL A 384 13.57 11.28 5.14
N GLY A 385 12.31 11.23 4.73
CA GLY A 385 11.93 11.14 3.32
C GLY A 385 11.99 12.49 2.60
N GLY A 386 11.14 12.63 1.57
CA GLY A 386 11.02 13.83 0.76
C GLY A 386 9.93 13.76 -0.31
N LEU A 387 9.86 14.81 -1.11
CA LEU A 387 9.02 14.92 -2.29
C LEU A 387 9.90 15.18 -3.50
N VAL A 388 9.64 14.48 -4.60
CA VAL A 388 10.50 14.52 -5.79
C VAL A 388 9.70 14.90 -7.03
N ARG A 389 10.35 15.68 -7.91
CA ARG A 389 9.99 15.79 -9.32
C ARG A 389 11.15 15.30 -10.17
N ALA A 390 10.84 14.45 -11.12
CA ALA A 390 11.77 14.01 -12.16
C ALA A 390 11.12 14.17 -13.53
N ARG A 391 11.94 14.33 -14.57
CA ARG A 391 11.47 14.37 -15.95
C ARG A 391 12.21 13.34 -16.80
N ILE A 392 11.51 12.72 -17.73
CA ILE A 392 12.05 11.74 -18.66
C ILE A 392 11.85 12.26 -20.08
N GLN A 393 12.91 12.35 -20.85
CA GLN A 393 12.82 12.51 -22.30
C GLN A 393 12.77 11.13 -22.95
N VAL A 394 11.68 10.83 -23.63
CA VAL A 394 11.55 9.65 -24.49
C VAL A 394 11.98 10.01 -25.91
N GLN A 395 12.93 9.24 -26.45
CA GLN A 395 13.45 9.39 -27.81
C GLN A 395 12.88 8.29 -28.71
N SER A 396 13.33 8.16 -29.96
CA SER A 396 12.78 7.13 -30.86
C SER A 396 13.12 5.70 -30.44
N GLN A 397 14.29 5.47 -29.83
CA GLN A 397 14.85 4.15 -29.50
C GLN A 397 15.48 4.07 -28.10
N SER A 398 15.18 5.05 -27.24
CA SER A 398 15.77 5.20 -25.92
C SER A 398 14.91 6.12 -25.07
N ALA A 399 15.18 6.13 -23.77
CA ALA A 399 14.68 7.13 -22.84
C ALA A 399 15.82 7.54 -21.91
N ARG A 400 15.80 8.78 -21.42
CA ARG A 400 16.75 9.29 -20.44
C ARG A 400 16.07 10.20 -19.43
N GLN A 401 16.57 10.20 -18.20
CA GLN A 401 16.20 11.24 -17.23
C GLN A 401 16.80 12.59 -17.66
N ILE A 402 16.04 13.67 -17.48
CA ILE A 402 16.49 15.04 -17.63
C ILE A 402 17.04 15.48 -16.27
N ASN A 403 18.31 15.17 -16.02
CA ASN A 403 18.93 15.31 -14.70
C ASN A 403 18.99 16.77 -14.22
N GLU A 404 19.15 17.73 -15.13
CA GLU A 404 19.15 19.16 -14.78
C GLU A 404 17.83 19.66 -14.17
N ASP A 405 16.73 18.93 -14.35
CA ASP A 405 15.42 19.29 -13.79
C ASP A 405 14.98 18.42 -12.61
N PHE A 406 15.85 17.55 -12.10
CA PHE A 406 15.55 16.83 -10.87
C PHE A 406 15.39 17.81 -9.69
N ARG A 407 14.29 17.67 -8.95
CA ARG A 407 13.98 18.49 -7.77
C ARG A 407 13.62 17.57 -6.61
N LEU A 408 14.16 17.88 -5.43
CA LEU A 408 13.93 17.13 -4.20
C LEU A 408 13.71 18.09 -3.04
N ILE A 409 12.55 18.02 -2.41
CA ILE A 409 12.19 18.76 -1.21
C ILE A 409 12.33 17.81 -0.02
N ARG A 410 13.05 18.21 1.02
CA ARG A 410 13.21 17.41 2.24
C ARG A 410 13.13 18.29 3.47
N ASP A 411 12.22 17.97 4.38
CA ASP A 411 12.00 18.66 5.64
C ASP A 411 12.24 17.71 6.83
N ASN A 412 13.17 18.07 7.72
CA ASN A 412 13.61 17.21 8.82
C ASN A 412 12.58 17.06 9.95
N GLN A 413 11.52 17.85 9.96
CA GLN A 413 10.45 17.79 10.96
C GLN A 413 9.22 17.05 10.42
N LEU A 414 8.87 17.26 9.15
CA LEU A 414 7.59 16.81 8.60
C LEU A 414 7.68 15.49 7.84
N PHE A 415 8.75 15.24 7.08
CA PHE A 415 8.74 14.21 6.03
C PHE A 415 9.21 12.83 6.51
N TRP A 416 8.85 12.45 7.72
CA TRP A 416 9.14 11.12 8.24
C TRP A 416 8.06 10.12 7.77
N ASP A 417 8.50 9.03 7.15
CA ASP A 417 7.60 7.99 6.61
C ASP A 417 6.58 8.58 5.62
N MET A 418 7.11 9.17 4.53
CA MET A 418 6.30 9.68 3.42
C MET A 418 5.52 8.53 2.77
N ASN A 419 4.23 8.72 2.58
CA ASN A 419 3.26 7.70 2.20
C ASN A 419 2.16 8.30 1.30
N ASP A 420 1.14 7.49 0.99
CA ASP A 420 -0.18 7.82 0.44
C ASP A 420 -0.38 9.27 -0.07
N PRO A 421 -0.38 9.50 -1.40
CA PRO A 421 -0.74 10.79 -1.99
C PRO A 421 -2.26 10.99 -2.05
N ALA A 422 -2.68 12.25 -2.08
CA ALA A 422 -4.02 12.68 -2.41
C ALA A 422 -3.99 13.84 -3.41
N TYR A 423 -4.82 13.73 -4.43
CA TYR A 423 -4.95 14.74 -5.49
C TYR A 423 -6.32 14.58 -6.15
N ARG A 424 -6.73 15.59 -6.90
CA ARG A 424 -7.96 15.54 -7.68
C ARG A 424 -7.89 14.47 -8.77
N GLY A 425 -8.84 13.55 -8.79
CA GLY A 425 -9.02 12.59 -9.89
C GLY A 425 -8.67 11.14 -9.54
N HIS A 426 -7.95 10.88 -8.44
CA HIS A 426 -7.61 9.55 -7.90
C HIS A 426 -7.37 8.46 -8.96
N PHE A 427 -6.13 8.39 -9.45
CA PHE A 427 -5.67 7.59 -10.61
C PHE A 427 -6.16 8.05 -11.98
N GLN A 428 -6.99 9.11 -12.05
CA GLN A 428 -7.02 9.97 -13.23
C GLN A 428 -5.95 11.03 -13.08
N PHE A 429 -4.96 10.98 -13.97
CA PHE A 429 -3.88 11.95 -13.98
C PHE A 429 -4.31 13.22 -14.74
N PRO A 430 -4.16 14.42 -14.16
CA PRO A 430 -4.46 15.66 -14.86
C PRO A 430 -3.42 15.91 -15.96
N GLU A 431 -3.77 16.75 -16.95
CA GLU A 431 -2.82 17.25 -17.96
C GLU A 431 -1.51 17.71 -17.30
N GLN A 432 -1.63 18.50 -16.23
CA GLN A 432 -0.52 18.92 -15.40
C GLN A 432 -0.93 18.89 -13.93
N PHE A 433 -0.11 18.29 -13.08
CA PHE A 433 -0.27 18.44 -11.64
C PHE A 433 0.12 19.85 -11.18
N GLU A 434 -0.79 20.50 -10.48
CA GLU A 434 -0.59 21.79 -9.80
C GLU A 434 -0.45 21.58 -8.29
N HIS A 435 -1.24 20.65 -7.74
CA HIS A 435 -1.33 20.39 -6.31
C HIS A 435 -1.37 18.90 -6.01
N ILE A 436 -0.51 18.47 -5.07
CA ILE A 436 -0.56 17.12 -4.50
C ILE A 436 -0.42 17.22 -2.99
N TYR A 437 -1.27 16.51 -2.25
CA TYR A 437 -1.20 16.38 -0.81
C TYR A 437 -0.58 15.03 -0.46
N TRP A 438 0.21 14.97 0.60
CA TRP A 438 0.90 13.75 1.00
C TRP A 438 0.74 13.49 2.49
N ALA A 439 0.61 12.21 2.84
CA ALA A 439 0.75 11.80 4.23
C ALA A 439 2.21 11.54 4.58
N ALA A 440 2.66 12.09 5.69
CA ALA A 440 3.81 11.61 6.42
C ALA A 440 3.30 10.90 7.68
N VAL A 441 3.53 9.59 7.80
CA VAL A 441 3.04 8.80 8.94
C VAL A 441 3.79 9.15 10.22
N GLY A 442 5.01 9.67 10.10
CA GLY A 442 5.84 10.12 11.19
C GLY A 442 6.92 9.11 11.59
N TYR A 443 7.63 9.43 12.65
CA TYR A 443 8.71 8.60 13.21
C TYR A 443 8.44 8.33 14.68
N ARG A 444 8.66 7.09 15.11
CA ARG A 444 8.60 6.70 16.52
C ARG A 444 9.88 5.98 16.89
N LYS A 445 10.58 6.45 17.92
CA LYS A 445 11.86 5.86 18.34
C LYS A 445 11.69 4.38 18.69
N ASP A 446 10.56 4.04 19.30
CA ASP A 446 10.21 2.69 19.74
C ASP A 446 9.87 1.74 18.59
N HIS A 447 9.79 2.23 17.35
CA HIS A 447 9.49 1.46 16.15
C HIS A 447 10.75 1.28 15.27
N VAL A 448 11.90 1.83 15.69
CA VAL A 448 13.17 1.68 14.98
C VAL A 448 13.79 0.32 15.32
N ILE A 449 13.74 -0.59 14.36
CA ILE A 449 14.23 -1.96 14.54
C ILE A 449 15.72 -2.04 14.21
N LYS A 450 16.49 -2.66 15.10
CA LYS A 450 17.95 -2.77 14.99
C LYS A 450 18.40 -3.42 13.68
N ARG A 451 17.78 -4.54 13.26
CA ARG A 451 18.15 -5.23 12.01
C ARG A 451 17.91 -4.37 10.75
N VAL A 452 16.89 -3.51 10.79
CA VAL A 452 16.60 -2.56 9.70
C VAL A 452 17.62 -1.43 9.73
N ALA A 453 17.87 -0.84 10.90
CA ALA A 453 18.88 0.22 11.05
C ALA A 453 20.30 -0.21 10.63
N GLU A 454 20.69 -1.44 10.95
CA GLU A 454 21.97 -2.03 10.52
C GLU A 454 22.02 -2.26 9.00
N ALA A 455 20.94 -2.78 8.39
CA ALA A 455 20.89 -2.99 6.95
C ALA A 455 21.02 -1.68 6.15
N TYR A 456 20.42 -0.59 6.66
CA TYR A 456 20.43 0.72 6.02
C TYR A 456 21.60 1.63 6.46
N GLU A 457 22.57 1.12 7.25
CA GLU A 457 23.65 1.94 7.82
C GLU A 457 24.43 2.75 6.78
N HIS A 458 24.65 2.15 5.60
CA HIS A 458 25.39 2.77 4.49
C HIS A 458 24.50 3.15 3.30
N TYR A 459 23.19 3.32 3.52
CA TYR A 459 22.29 3.75 2.45
C TYR A 459 22.67 5.15 1.94
N PRO A 460 22.65 5.42 0.62
CA PRO A 460 23.06 6.70 0.06
C PRO A 460 22.21 7.88 0.55
N ASN A 461 22.78 9.08 0.54
CA ASN A 461 22.05 10.35 0.75
C ASN A 461 21.30 10.46 2.10
N ARG A 462 21.67 9.63 3.09
CA ARG A 462 21.14 9.73 4.44
C ARG A 462 21.50 11.06 5.10
N ARG A 463 20.54 11.71 5.76
CA ARG A 463 20.77 12.90 6.61
C ARG A 463 21.14 12.52 8.04
N PHE A 464 20.66 11.39 8.51
CA PHE A 464 20.91 10.88 9.86
C PHE A 464 21.69 9.56 9.80
N THR A 465 22.69 9.41 10.67
CA THR A 465 23.25 8.11 11.07
C THR A 465 22.40 7.48 12.17
N ASN A 466 22.60 6.19 12.45
CA ASN A 466 21.90 5.47 13.51
C ASN A 466 22.07 6.12 14.91
N ASP A 467 23.21 6.77 15.17
CA ASP A 467 23.49 7.47 16.44
C ASP A 467 22.88 8.88 16.49
N SER A 468 22.54 9.46 15.34
CA SER A 468 21.99 10.83 15.24
C SER A 468 20.47 10.87 15.00
N LEU A 469 19.83 9.71 14.89
CA LEU A 469 18.38 9.61 14.72
C LEU A 469 17.64 10.33 15.87
N PRO A 470 16.48 10.96 15.59
CA PRO A 470 15.73 11.70 16.59
C PRO A 470 15.43 10.87 17.84
N GLN A 471 15.74 11.43 19.01
CA GLN A 471 15.40 10.79 20.29
C GLN A 471 13.97 11.07 20.74
N ALA A 472 13.29 12.01 20.06
CA ALA A 472 11.89 12.33 20.23
C ALA A 472 11.09 11.89 19.00
N ASP A 473 9.90 11.37 19.26
CA ASP A 473 8.94 10.99 18.24
C ASP A 473 8.57 12.19 17.36
N GLN A 474 8.44 11.96 16.05
CA GLN A 474 7.97 12.95 15.08
C GLN A 474 6.52 12.60 14.70
N PRO A 475 5.53 13.43 15.04
CA PRO A 475 4.13 13.14 14.74
C PRO A 475 3.86 12.99 13.24
N SER A 476 2.71 12.40 12.90
CA SER A 476 2.24 12.41 11.51
C SER A 476 2.03 13.84 11.02
N ALA A 477 2.14 14.06 9.71
CA ALA A 477 1.84 15.33 9.07
C ALA A 477 1.07 15.13 7.77
N LEU A 478 0.18 16.08 7.45
CA LEU A 478 -0.43 16.23 6.13
C LEU A 478 0.24 17.43 5.47
N VAL A 479 0.77 17.26 4.27
CA VAL A 479 1.57 18.27 3.60
C VAL A 479 1.04 18.56 2.20
N HIS A 480 1.07 19.81 1.78
CA HIS A 480 0.60 20.28 0.47
C HIS A 480 1.78 20.70 -0.38
N MET A 481 1.97 20.03 -1.50
CA MET A 481 3.00 20.30 -2.49
C MET A 481 2.42 21.17 -3.60
N ASP A 482 3.08 22.30 -3.88
CA ASP A 482 2.92 23.02 -5.14
C ASP A 482 3.86 22.39 -6.18
N CYS A 483 3.25 21.75 -7.17
CA CYS A 483 3.94 20.99 -8.21
C CYS A 483 4.59 21.87 -9.29
N LEU A 484 4.14 23.12 -9.42
CA LEU A 484 4.67 24.07 -10.40
C LEU A 484 5.96 24.70 -9.87
N SER A 485 5.91 25.21 -8.63
CA SER A 485 7.05 25.88 -8.01
C SER A 485 7.99 24.91 -7.27
N MET A 486 7.58 23.66 -7.07
CA MET A 486 8.32 22.63 -6.33
C MET A 486 8.67 23.09 -4.91
N ASN A 487 7.64 23.50 -4.17
CA ASN A 487 7.77 23.86 -2.76
C ASN A 487 6.73 23.14 -1.88
N LEU A 488 6.98 23.19 -0.58
CA LEU A 488 5.96 22.88 0.43
C LEU A 488 5.11 24.14 0.61
N ALA A 489 3.88 24.11 0.12
CA ALA A 489 2.97 25.25 0.13
C ALA A 489 2.29 25.41 1.50
N ASP A 490 1.89 24.30 2.11
CA ASP A 490 1.24 24.28 3.42
C ASP A 490 1.43 22.93 4.13
N ALA A 491 1.21 22.87 5.45
CA ALA A 491 1.27 21.66 6.23
C ALA A 491 0.47 21.74 7.53
N TYR A 492 0.04 20.57 8.02
CA TYR A 492 -0.48 20.40 9.37
C TYR A 492 0.23 19.23 10.06
N GLN A 493 0.80 19.50 11.24
CA GLN A 493 1.38 18.46 12.09
C GLN A 493 0.35 17.99 13.13
N PHE A 494 0.11 16.68 13.15
CA PHE A 494 -0.90 16.08 14.02
C PHE A 494 -0.42 15.95 15.47
N PRO A 495 -1.32 15.71 16.45
CA PRO A 495 -0.95 15.34 17.80
C PRO A 495 -0.03 14.10 17.85
N SER A 496 0.89 14.06 18.81
CA SER A 496 1.89 12.99 18.93
C SER A 496 1.29 11.60 19.19
N ASP A 497 0.11 11.55 19.78
CA ASP A 497 -0.58 10.31 20.15
C ASP A 497 -1.40 9.67 19.04
N CYS A 498 -1.28 10.20 17.82
CA CYS A 498 -2.00 9.69 16.67
C CYS A 498 -1.09 9.22 15.54
N VAL A 499 -1.71 8.42 14.67
CA VAL A 499 -1.22 8.05 13.35
C VAL A 499 -2.28 8.49 12.35
N MET A 500 -1.91 9.37 11.43
CA MET A 500 -2.74 9.74 10.29
C MET A 500 -2.29 8.95 9.05
N ARG A 501 -3.26 8.45 8.30
CA ARG A 501 -3.08 7.77 7.02
C ARG A 501 -4.17 8.16 6.02
N THR A 502 -3.98 7.73 4.78
CA THR A 502 -5.04 7.68 3.76
C THR A 502 -5.70 9.04 3.51
N PRO A 503 -4.93 10.04 3.05
CA PRO A 503 -5.52 11.28 2.61
C PRO A 503 -6.34 11.05 1.33
N GLN A 504 -7.40 11.83 1.12
CA GLN A 504 -8.19 11.82 -0.12
C GLN A 504 -8.71 13.22 -0.42
N PHE A 505 -8.50 13.70 -1.64
CA PHE A 505 -9.09 14.97 -2.10
C PHE A 505 -10.57 14.77 -2.43
N MET A 506 -11.41 15.68 -1.95
CA MET A 506 -12.85 15.74 -2.18
C MET A 506 -13.17 17.09 -2.84
N ALA A 507 -13.55 17.09 -4.11
CA ALA A 507 -13.82 18.34 -4.82
C ALA A 507 -15.09 19.02 -4.29
N ARG A 508 -15.11 20.35 -4.27
CA ARG A 508 -16.38 21.10 -4.09
C ARG A 508 -17.32 20.89 -5.28
N PRO A 509 -18.64 21.08 -5.11
CA PRO A 509 -19.58 21.01 -6.21
C PRO A 509 -19.17 21.94 -7.35
N ASN A 510 -19.10 21.41 -8.58
CA ASN A 510 -18.73 22.14 -9.80
C ASN A 510 -17.29 22.71 -9.84
N SER A 511 -16.48 22.47 -8.82
CA SER A 511 -15.06 22.86 -8.85
C SER A 511 -14.33 22.04 -9.90
N THR A 512 -13.45 22.68 -10.66
CA THR A 512 -12.46 22.04 -11.54
C THR A 512 -11.01 22.21 -11.03
N SER A 513 -10.81 23.00 -9.97
CA SER A 513 -9.47 23.25 -9.42
C SER A 513 -8.93 22.02 -8.68
N GLN A 514 -7.61 21.89 -8.63
CA GLN A 514 -6.93 20.79 -7.94
C GLN A 514 -6.77 21.04 -6.43
N ASP A 515 -7.04 22.25 -5.94
CA ASP A 515 -6.97 22.68 -4.54
C ASP A 515 -8.32 23.16 -3.98
N ASP A 516 -9.34 23.39 -4.81
CA ASP A 516 -10.65 23.86 -4.36
C ASP A 516 -11.55 22.67 -3.93
N GLY A 517 -11.38 22.30 -2.67
CA GLY A 517 -11.95 21.09 -2.11
C GLY A 517 -11.62 20.91 -0.64
N TYR A 518 -11.73 19.66 -0.20
CA TYR A 518 -11.38 19.23 1.14
C TYR A 518 -10.40 18.06 1.08
N ILE A 519 -9.61 17.89 2.13
CA ILE A 519 -8.82 16.68 2.34
C ILE A 519 -9.46 15.87 3.47
N PHE A 520 -9.93 14.68 3.11
CA PHE A 520 -10.27 13.62 4.07
C PHE A 520 -9.01 12.95 4.57
N THR A 521 -8.95 12.55 5.85
CA THR A 521 -7.91 11.68 6.40
C THR A 521 -8.50 10.69 7.42
N ALA A 522 -7.94 9.48 7.48
CA ALA A 522 -8.23 8.50 8.51
C ALA A 522 -7.19 8.61 9.65
N VAL A 523 -7.66 8.80 10.88
CA VAL A 523 -6.82 9.05 12.04
C VAL A 523 -7.08 8.02 13.12
N VAL A 524 -6.01 7.43 13.66
CA VAL A 524 -6.07 6.57 14.85
C VAL A 524 -5.37 7.28 16.00
N ARG A 525 -6.05 7.45 17.13
CA ARG A 525 -5.53 8.10 18.34
C ARG A 525 -5.46 7.14 19.52
N SER A 526 -4.44 7.32 20.36
CA SER A 526 -4.38 6.66 21.67
C SER A 526 -5.37 7.29 22.64
N HIS A 527 -5.56 8.61 22.55
CA HIS A 527 -6.55 9.34 23.33
C HIS A 527 -7.56 9.96 22.38
N PRO A 528 -8.81 9.46 22.36
CA PRO A 528 -9.85 10.02 21.50
C PRO A 528 -10.03 11.52 21.74
N THR A 529 -10.34 12.27 20.68
CA THR A 529 -10.58 13.71 20.72
C THR A 529 -11.72 14.01 21.71
N TYR A 530 -11.43 14.87 22.70
CA TYR A 530 -12.30 15.17 23.85
C TYR A 530 -12.79 13.94 24.64
N GLY A 531 -12.12 12.79 24.52
CA GLY A 531 -12.53 11.53 25.16
C GLY A 531 -13.77 10.87 24.54
N ILE A 532 -14.17 11.27 23.33
CA ILE A 532 -15.38 10.77 22.66
C ILE A 532 -15.02 9.68 21.63
N GLY A 533 -15.75 8.56 21.66
CA GLY A 533 -15.58 7.47 20.71
C GLY A 533 -14.48 6.48 21.11
N ASN A 534 -13.85 5.85 20.12
CA ASN A 534 -12.86 4.78 20.31
C ASN A 534 -11.45 5.17 19.78
N GLY A 535 -11.26 6.44 19.41
CA GLY A 535 -10.00 6.96 18.85
C GLY A 535 -9.81 6.71 17.37
N LYS A 536 -10.81 6.14 16.67
CA LYS A 536 -10.85 6.02 15.21
C LYS A 536 -11.68 7.17 14.65
N GLU A 537 -11.00 8.13 14.05
CA GLU A 537 -11.55 9.44 13.71
C GLU A 537 -11.32 9.74 12.23
N ILE A 538 -12.21 10.56 11.68
CA ILE A 538 -12.10 11.11 10.33
C ILE A 538 -11.90 12.61 10.47
N TRP A 539 -10.80 13.12 9.93
CA TRP A 539 -10.47 14.55 10.00
C TRP A 539 -10.57 15.16 8.60
N ILE A 540 -11.32 16.26 8.49
CA ILE A 540 -11.57 16.98 7.25
C ILE A 540 -10.83 18.31 7.30
N PHE A 541 -10.01 18.59 6.30
CA PHE A 541 -9.26 19.84 6.15
C PHE A 541 -9.76 20.63 4.95
N ASP A 542 -9.59 21.95 5.00
CA ASP A 542 -9.64 22.78 3.80
C ASP A 542 -8.39 22.53 2.96
N ALA A 543 -8.55 22.18 1.69
CA ALA A 543 -7.41 21.89 0.82
C ALA A 543 -6.55 23.15 0.55
N GLN A 544 -7.08 24.36 0.72
CA GLN A 544 -6.33 25.61 0.55
C GLN A 544 -5.64 26.12 1.82
N ASN A 545 -5.94 25.54 2.98
CA ASN A 545 -5.40 25.97 4.26
C ASN A 545 -5.39 24.81 5.26
N LEU A 546 -4.35 23.99 5.19
CA LEU A 546 -4.05 22.94 6.15
C LEU A 546 -3.63 23.51 7.51
N ALA A 547 -2.84 24.59 7.53
CA ALA A 547 -2.27 25.15 8.76
C ALA A 547 -3.32 25.60 9.79
N GLN A 548 -4.53 25.96 9.38
CA GLN A 548 -5.63 26.28 10.31
C GLN A 548 -6.11 25.06 11.12
N GLY A 549 -5.76 23.85 10.69
CA GLY A 549 -6.21 22.60 11.27
C GLY A 549 -7.49 22.05 10.64
N PRO A 550 -8.03 20.95 11.19
CA PRO A 550 -9.22 20.31 10.65
C PRO A 550 -10.44 21.21 10.82
N LEU A 551 -11.23 21.35 9.76
CA LEU A 551 -12.55 21.97 9.78
C LEU A 551 -13.52 21.13 10.62
N ALA A 552 -13.45 19.80 10.50
CA ALA A 552 -14.29 18.88 11.24
C ALA A 552 -13.51 17.63 11.67
N ILE A 553 -13.81 17.15 12.88
CA ILE A 553 -13.36 15.86 13.40
C ILE A 553 -14.62 15.03 13.66
N LEU A 554 -14.72 13.87 13.01
CA LEU A 554 -15.85 12.98 13.07
C LEU A 554 -15.44 11.63 13.68
N GLY A 555 -16.35 10.97 14.39
CA GLY A 555 -16.11 9.61 14.88
C GLY A 555 -17.36 8.91 15.38
N HIS A 556 -17.26 7.62 15.63
CA HIS A 556 -18.37 6.82 16.14
C HIS A 556 -17.84 5.57 16.87
N PRO A 557 -18.43 5.12 18.00
CA PRO A 557 -17.94 3.95 18.74
C PRO A 557 -17.85 2.65 17.91
N GLN A 558 -18.68 2.52 16.87
CA GLN A 558 -18.71 1.36 15.98
C GLN A 558 -17.93 1.56 14.66
N LEU A 559 -17.38 2.76 14.41
CA LEU A 559 -16.40 2.96 13.35
C LEU A 559 -15.06 2.43 13.89
N ASN A 560 -14.72 1.19 13.58
CA ASN A 560 -13.57 0.50 14.19
C ASN A 560 -12.68 -0.14 13.14
N PHE A 561 -11.90 0.69 12.45
CA PHE A 561 -10.94 0.30 11.41
C PHE A 561 -9.50 0.14 11.96
N ALA A 562 -8.67 -0.63 11.27
CA ALA A 562 -7.26 -0.93 11.55
C ALA A 562 -6.35 -0.04 10.68
N THR A 563 -5.18 -0.53 10.29
CA THR A 563 -4.28 0.14 9.35
C THR A 563 -4.98 0.34 8.01
N THR A 564 -5.27 1.59 7.64
CA THR A 564 -5.88 1.95 6.35
C THR A 564 -4.83 2.05 5.24
N ASN A 565 -5.21 1.75 3.99
CA ASN A 565 -4.34 1.87 2.81
C ASN A 565 -4.76 3.09 1.96
N HIS A 566 -5.40 2.89 0.81
CA HIS A 566 -5.83 3.99 -0.05
C HIS A 566 -7.34 4.26 0.08
N ALA A 567 -7.73 5.47 -0.31
CA ALA A 567 -9.12 5.91 -0.39
C ALA A 567 -9.48 6.28 -1.82
N LEU A 568 -10.77 6.47 -2.08
CA LEU A 568 -11.35 6.95 -3.32
C LEU A 568 -12.52 7.87 -2.93
N TRP A 569 -12.61 9.04 -3.55
CA TRP A 569 -13.82 9.87 -3.48
C TRP A 569 -14.55 9.91 -4.82
N VAL A 570 -15.87 9.85 -4.78
CA VAL A 570 -16.76 10.08 -5.92
C VAL A 570 -17.92 10.98 -5.49
N ALA A 571 -18.38 11.85 -6.39
CA ALA A 571 -19.47 12.78 -6.10
C ALA A 571 -20.81 12.07 -5.88
N GLU A 572 -21.06 10.98 -6.60
CA GLU A 572 -22.31 10.23 -6.57
C GLU A 572 -22.03 8.72 -6.70
N ILE A 573 -22.96 7.91 -6.19
CA ILE A 573 -22.97 6.46 -6.37
C ILE A 573 -24.36 5.99 -6.79
N GLY A 574 -24.41 4.95 -7.60
CA GLY A 574 -25.64 4.32 -8.07
C GLY A 574 -25.51 2.81 -8.19
N PRO A 575 -26.59 2.13 -8.61
CA PRO A 575 -26.54 0.70 -8.85
C PRO A 575 -25.58 0.38 -10.00
N ARG A 576 -24.85 -0.74 -9.86
CA ARG A 576 -24.06 -1.29 -10.97
C ARG A 576 -24.96 -1.62 -12.17
N PRO A 577 -24.54 -1.32 -13.42
CA PRO A 577 -25.30 -1.70 -14.61
C PRO A 577 -25.57 -3.20 -14.69
N ALA A 578 -26.79 -3.58 -15.07
CA ALA A 578 -27.25 -4.98 -15.04
C ALA A 578 -26.56 -5.86 -16.09
N ASP A 579 -26.15 -5.25 -17.21
CA ASP A 579 -25.48 -5.87 -18.35
C ASP A 579 -23.94 -5.76 -18.31
N ALA A 580 -23.38 -5.15 -17.26
CA ALA A 580 -21.93 -5.02 -17.12
C ALA A 580 -21.24 -6.37 -16.91
N TYR A 581 -20.04 -6.50 -17.48
CA TYR A 581 -19.19 -7.70 -17.52
C TYR A 581 -19.18 -8.52 -16.23
N LYS A 582 -19.18 -9.85 -16.35
CA LYS A 582 -18.86 -10.77 -15.25
C LYS A 582 -17.94 -11.87 -15.77
N ALA A 583 -16.90 -12.20 -15.02
CA ALA A 583 -15.89 -13.19 -15.41
C ALA A 583 -16.42 -14.65 -15.39
N ASN A 584 -17.62 -14.89 -14.86
CA ASN A 584 -18.23 -16.22 -14.70
C ASN A 584 -17.27 -17.26 -14.08
N VAL A 585 -16.78 -16.99 -12.86
CA VAL A 585 -15.86 -17.90 -12.16
C VAL A 585 -16.56 -19.09 -11.49
N GLY A 586 -17.89 -19.19 -11.56
CA GLY A 586 -18.66 -20.33 -11.06
C GLY A 586 -18.20 -21.65 -11.68
N ASP A 587 -17.97 -21.66 -12.99
CA ASP A 587 -17.50 -22.85 -13.72
C ASP A 587 -16.08 -23.25 -13.30
N PHE A 588 -15.22 -22.27 -13.00
CA PHE A 588 -13.87 -22.51 -12.51
C PHE A 588 -13.88 -23.28 -11.18
N PHE A 589 -14.76 -22.89 -10.24
CA PHE A 589 -14.90 -23.58 -8.96
C PHE A 589 -15.62 -24.93 -9.11
N SER A 590 -16.68 -24.98 -9.90
CA SER A 590 -17.48 -26.19 -10.12
C SER A 590 -16.69 -27.31 -10.79
N SER A 591 -15.86 -26.99 -11.78
CA SER A 591 -15.01 -27.97 -12.48
C SER A 591 -13.94 -28.60 -11.58
N ARG A 592 -13.52 -27.92 -10.51
CA ARG A 592 -12.51 -28.42 -9.55
C ARG A 592 -13.11 -29.07 -8.31
N LEU A 593 -14.42 -28.96 -8.09
CA LEU A 593 -15.11 -29.39 -6.88
C LEU A 593 -14.78 -30.84 -6.48
N SER A 594 -14.86 -31.78 -7.43
CA SER A 594 -14.59 -33.21 -7.20
C SER A 594 -13.14 -33.53 -6.80
N SER A 595 -12.20 -32.61 -7.03
CA SER A 595 -10.79 -32.77 -6.68
C SER A 595 -10.47 -32.40 -5.22
N HIS A 596 -11.46 -31.90 -4.47
CA HIS A 596 -11.30 -31.49 -3.07
C HIS A 596 -12.11 -32.36 -2.09
N ARG A 597 -11.77 -32.25 -0.80
CA ARG A 597 -12.48 -32.94 0.28
C ARG A 597 -13.85 -32.32 0.51
N SER A 598 -14.79 -33.09 1.07
CA SER A 598 -16.18 -32.65 1.32
C SER A 598 -16.26 -31.28 2.01
N ALA A 599 -15.46 -31.03 3.04
CA ALA A 599 -15.46 -29.74 3.74
C ALA A 599 -15.15 -28.54 2.81
N ILE A 600 -14.25 -28.70 1.84
CA ILE A 600 -13.94 -27.64 0.85
C ILE A 600 -15.08 -27.53 -0.15
N GLN A 601 -15.64 -28.66 -0.58
CA GLN A 601 -16.80 -28.68 -1.48
C GLN A 601 -18.00 -27.95 -0.86
N ASP A 602 -18.26 -28.20 0.42
CA ASP A 602 -19.33 -27.56 1.19
C ASP A 602 -19.14 -26.04 1.20
N VAL A 603 -17.92 -25.54 1.44
CA VAL A 603 -17.64 -24.10 1.40
C VAL A 603 -17.85 -23.51 0.01
N ILE A 604 -17.38 -24.20 -1.04
CA ILE A 604 -17.60 -23.76 -2.43
C ILE A 604 -19.10 -23.65 -2.71
N GLN A 605 -19.88 -24.67 -2.39
CA GLN A 605 -21.31 -24.73 -2.70
C GLN A 605 -22.16 -23.78 -1.84
N GLN A 606 -21.84 -23.63 -0.56
CA GLN A 606 -22.68 -22.90 0.39
C GLN A 606 -22.30 -21.41 0.49
N HIS A 607 -21.06 -21.05 0.16
CA HIS A 607 -20.55 -19.69 0.41
C HIS A 607 -19.96 -19.00 -0.82
N ILE A 608 -19.32 -19.73 -1.75
CA ILE A 608 -18.66 -19.13 -2.92
C ILE A 608 -19.61 -19.06 -4.12
N LEU A 609 -20.15 -20.19 -4.58
CA LEU A 609 -21.03 -20.25 -5.76
C LEU A 609 -22.29 -19.37 -5.63
N PRO A 610 -22.95 -19.23 -4.45
CA PRO A 610 -24.11 -18.35 -4.34
C PRO A 610 -23.80 -16.86 -4.55
N ARG A 611 -22.52 -16.46 -4.44
CA ARG A 611 -22.07 -15.07 -4.62
C ARG A 611 -21.39 -14.83 -5.98
N PHE A 612 -20.61 -15.79 -6.46
CA PHE A 612 -19.72 -15.63 -7.61
C PHE A 612 -19.99 -16.58 -8.78
N GLY A 613 -20.97 -17.48 -8.63
CA GLY A 613 -21.35 -18.47 -9.64
C GLY A 613 -22.56 -18.11 -10.48
#